data_AF-A0A975S7X6-F1
#
_entry.id   AF-A0A975S7X6-F1
#
_cell.length_a   1.000
_cell.length_b   1.000
_cell.length_c   1.000
_cell.angle_alpha   90.00
_cell.angle_beta   90.00
_cell.angle_gamma   90.00
#
_symmetry.space_group_name_H-M   'P 1'
#
loop_
_entity.id
_entity.type
_entity.pdbx_description
1 polymer ?
#
loop_
_entity_poly.entity_id
_entity_poly.type
_entity_poly.pdbx_seq_one_letter_code
_entity_poly.pdbx_strand_id
1 'polypeptide(L)'
;MAAKWIEKVTGPFEDKKRWRQYKARKDRLPPGYRKAIDGLERYPMYAGPIARGDVFLQMLEDLADLIERAAVDETPIRDIVGEDPAEFAEAFLQNYADGQWINKERLCLNNTIKEAAGET
;
A
#
# COMPACT_ATOMS: atom_id res chain seq x y z
N MET A 1 -17.85 -22.45 -12.20
CA MET A 1 -19.09 -21.67 -12.01
C MET A 1 -19.43 -21.47 -10.53
N ALA A 2 -19.29 -22.48 -9.66
CA ALA A 2 -19.51 -22.32 -8.22
C ALA A 2 -18.55 -21.33 -7.51
N ALA A 3 -17.27 -21.28 -7.90
CA ALA A 3 -16.31 -20.37 -7.26
C ALA A 3 -16.62 -18.88 -7.50
N LYS A 4 -17.03 -18.49 -8.71
CA LYS A 4 -17.26 -17.09 -9.10
C LYS A 4 -18.38 -16.39 -8.32
N TRP A 5 -19.45 -17.10 -7.93
CA TRP A 5 -20.52 -16.49 -7.13
C TRP A 5 -20.10 -16.32 -5.66
N ILE A 6 -19.32 -17.26 -5.12
CA ILE A 6 -18.77 -17.18 -3.76
C ILE A 6 -17.74 -16.05 -3.69
N GLU A 7 -16.90 -15.88 -4.72
CA GLU A 7 -15.96 -14.75 -4.82
C GLU A 7 -16.67 -13.40 -4.91
N LYS A 8 -17.85 -13.32 -5.53
CA LYS A 8 -18.64 -12.08 -5.58
C LYS A 8 -19.16 -11.65 -4.20
N VAL A 9 -19.41 -12.61 -3.31
CA VAL A 9 -19.87 -12.36 -1.93
C VAL A 9 -18.69 -12.22 -0.97
N THR A 10 -17.62 -12.97 -1.18
CA THR A 10 -16.53 -13.10 -0.22
C THR A 10 -15.28 -12.30 -0.62
N GLY A 11 -15.18 -11.77 -1.83
CA GLY A 11 -13.98 -11.18 -2.42
C GLY A 11 -13.07 -12.21 -3.10
N PRO A 12 -12.03 -11.78 -3.84
CA PRO A 12 -11.14 -12.69 -4.56
C PRO A 12 -10.39 -13.63 -3.58
N PHE A 13 -10.39 -14.94 -3.87
CA PHE A 13 -9.71 -15.91 -3.00
C PHE A 13 -8.19 -15.75 -3.00
N GLU A 14 -7.60 -15.36 -4.13
CA GLU A 14 -6.16 -15.08 -4.22
C GLU A 14 -5.75 -13.91 -3.33
N ASP A 15 -6.53 -12.82 -3.30
CA ASP A 15 -6.28 -11.68 -2.41
C ASP A 15 -6.30 -12.07 -0.93
N LYS A 16 -7.23 -12.95 -0.55
CA LYS A 16 -7.26 -13.50 0.82
C LYS A 16 -6.05 -14.36 1.15
N LYS A 17 -5.58 -15.14 0.19
CA LYS A 17 -4.38 -15.97 0.36
C LYS A 17 -3.14 -15.10 0.53
N ARG A 18 -2.97 -14.10 -0.33
CA ARG A 18 -1.93 -13.06 -0.26
C ARG A 18 -1.95 -12.34 1.09
N TRP A 19 -3.14 -11.89 1.53
CA TRP A 19 -3.32 -11.28 2.84
C TRP A 19 -2.85 -12.17 4.00
N ARG A 20 -3.22 -13.46 4.00
CA ARG A 20 -2.79 -14.41 5.05
C ARG A 20 -1.27 -14.61 5.05
N GLN A 21 -0.66 -14.68 3.86
CA GLN A 21 0.79 -14.79 3.72
C GLN A 21 1.48 -13.54 4.27
N TYR A 22 1.03 -12.35 3.89
CA TYR A 22 1.52 -11.08 4.44
C TYR A 22 1.43 -11.03 5.97
N LYS A 23 0.29 -11.43 6.55
CA LYS A 23 0.12 -11.49 8.00
C LYS A 23 1.11 -12.44 8.68
N ALA A 24 1.29 -13.64 8.13
CA ALA A 24 2.25 -14.61 8.67
C ALA A 24 3.70 -14.14 8.58
N ARG A 25 4.05 -13.41 7.51
CA ARG A 25 5.36 -12.76 7.32
C ARG A 25 5.60 -11.70 8.41
N LYS A 26 4.65 -10.78 8.58
CA LYS A 26 4.70 -9.75 9.62
C LYS A 26 4.84 -10.32 11.04
N ASP A 27 4.12 -11.41 11.34
CA ASP A 27 4.14 -12.04 12.66
C ASP A 27 5.49 -12.70 13.00
N ARG A 28 6.36 -12.95 12.02
CA ARG A 28 7.72 -13.49 12.22
C ARG A 28 8.77 -12.41 12.46
N LEU A 29 8.47 -11.14 12.17
CA LEU A 29 9.42 -10.05 12.35
C LEU A 29 9.75 -9.82 13.84
N PRO A 30 10.99 -9.39 14.17
CA PRO A 30 11.31 -8.96 15.53
C PRO A 30 10.44 -7.77 15.98
N PRO A 31 10.26 -7.56 17.31
CA PRO A 31 9.27 -6.62 17.83
C PRO A 31 9.38 -5.19 17.29
N GLY A 32 10.60 -4.66 17.12
CA GLY A 32 10.82 -3.32 16.57
C GLY A 32 10.34 -3.19 15.12
N TYR A 33 10.77 -4.10 14.25
CA TYR A 33 10.37 -4.12 12.84
C TYR A 33 8.87 -4.36 12.67
N ARG A 34 8.27 -5.22 13.49
CA ARG A 34 6.82 -5.44 13.51
C ARG A 34 6.06 -4.16 13.85
N LYS A 35 6.55 -3.40 14.84
CA LYS A 35 5.95 -2.12 15.23
C LYS A 35 6.07 -1.08 14.12
N ALA A 36 7.20 -1.05 13.41
CA ALA A 36 7.43 -0.15 12.29
C ALA A 36 6.47 -0.44 11.12
N ILE A 37 6.40 -1.71 10.68
CA ILE A 37 5.52 -2.09 9.58
C ILE A 37 4.04 -1.89 9.92
N ASP A 38 3.62 -2.10 11.18
CA ASP A 38 2.25 -1.77 11.63
C ASP A 38 1.94 -0.27 11.47
N GLY A 39 2.91 0.60 11.75
CA GLY A 39 2.78 2.05 11.56
C GLY A 39 2.64 2.42 10.09
N LEU A 40 3.51 1.85 9.24
CA LEU A 40 3.54 2.09 7.80
C LEU A 40 2.35 1.48 7.06
N GLU A 41 1.79 0.37 7.54
CA GLU A 41 0.54 -0.21 7.02
C GLU A 41 -0.68 0.69 7.33
N ARG A 42 -0.67 1.34 8.51
CA ARG A 42 -1.78 2.18 8.96
C ARG A 42 -1.81 3.54 8.27
N TYR A 43 -0.65 4.14 7.99
CA TYR A 43 -0.55 5.50 7.44
C TYR A 43 -1.31 5.71 6.11
N PRO A 44 -1.22 4.83 5.10
CA PRO A 44 -1.95 4.95 3.83
C PRO A 44 -3.47 4.96 3.99
N MET A 45 -4.00 4.36 5.07
CA MET A 45 -5.44 4.38 5.36
C MET A 45 -5.95 5.80 5.65
N TYR A 46 -5.07 6.72 6.04
CA TYR A 46 -5.40 8.11 6.36
C TYR A 46 -4.89 9.11 5.32
N ALA A 47 -3.70 8.90 4.77
CA ALA A 47 -3.05 9.87 3.86
C ALA A 47 -3.60 9.85 2.41
N GLY A 48 -4.27 8.77 2.01
CA GLY A 48 -4.78 8.61 0.66
C GLY A 48 -5.09 7.13 0.40
N PRO A 49 -6.37 6.71 0.50
CA PRO A 49 -6.69 5.30 0.38
C PRO A 49 -6.37 4.80 -1.03
N ILE A 50 -5.58 3.73 -1.09
CA ILE A 50 -5.39 2.94 -2.30
C ILE A 50 -6.74 2.26 -2.59
N ALA A 51 -7.38 2.66 -3.68
CA ALA A 51 -8.76 2.23 -4.00
C ALA A 51 -8.82 0.82 -4.60
N ARG A 52 -7.67 0.30 -5.06
CA ARG A 52 -7.53 -1.01 -5.71
C ARG A 52 -6.88 -2.01 -4.76
N GLY A 53 -7.63 -3.05 -4.38
CA GLY A 53 -7.20 -4.04 -3.38
C GLY A 53 -5.95 -4.85 -3.80
N ASP A 54 -5.81 -5.15 -5.08
CA ASP A 54 -4.65 -5.85 -5.66
C ASP A 54 -3.37 -5.00 -5.56
N VAL A 55 -3.47 -3.69 -5.83
CA VAL A 55 -2.37 -2.72 -5.69
C VAL A 55 -2.01 -2.52 -4.23
N PHE A 56 -3.02 -2.46 -3.35
CA PHE A 56 -2.78 -2.37 -1.90
C PHE A 56 -2.04 -3.60 -1.37
N LEU A 57 -2.44 -4.80 -1.78
CA LEU A 57 -1.75 -6.03 -1.40
C LEU A 57 -0.32 -6.10 -1.95
N GLN A 58 -0.09 -5.64 -3.18
CA GLN A 58 1.26 -5.56 -3.74
C GLN A 58 2.14 -4.60 -2.92
N MET A 59 1.61 -3.42 -2.58
CA MET A 59 2.31 -2.47 -1.73
C MET A 59 2.67 -3.06 -0.35
N LEU A 60 1.77 -3.84 0.27
CA LEU A 60 2.05 -4.52 1.54
C LEU A 60 3.11 -5.61 1.41
N GLU A 61 3.11 -6.35 0.30
CA GLU A 61 4.12 -7.37 0.00
C GLU A 61 5.50 -6.75 -0.19
N ASP A 62 5.61 -5.67 -0.96
CA ASP A 62 6.86 -4.94 -1.18
C ASP A 62 7.39 -4.32 0.13
N LEU A 63 6.48 -3.81 0.98
CA LEU A 63 6.83 -3.32 2.31
C LEU A 63 7.34 -4.44 3.22
N ALA A 64 6.72 -5.62 3.18
CA ALA A 64 7.22 -6.79 3.91
C ALA A 64 8.59 -7.23 3.40
N ASP A 65 8.82 -7.24 2.08
CA ASP A 65 10.11 -7.57 1.47
C ASP A 65 11.22 -6.60 1.92
N LEU A 66 10.91 -5.31 2.03
CA LEU A 66 11.85 -4.30 2.52
C LEU A 66 12.23 -4.53 3.99
N ILE A 67 11.23 -4.71 4.85
CA ILE A 67 11.42 -4.83 6.30
C ILE A 67 12.06 -6.17 6.67
N GLU A 68 11.74 -7.26 5.97
CA GLU A 68 12.38 -8.55 6.17
C GLU A 68 13.86 -8.50 5.83
N ARG A 69 14.25 -7.89 4.69
CA ARG A 69 15.66 -7.71 4.34
C ARG A 69 16.39 -6.89 5.39
N ALA A 70 15.82 -5.77 5.81
CA ALA A 70 16.40 -4.94 6.86
C ALA A 70 16.54 -5.70 8.20
N ALA A 71 15.59 -6.58 8.53
CA ALA A 71 15.67 -7.40 9.74
C ALA A 71 16.78 -8.47 9.65
N VAL A 72 17.03 -9.04 8.47
CA VAL A 72 18.14 -9.97 8.21
C VAL A 72 19.49 -9.26 8.34
N ASP A 73 19.57 -8.03 7.82
CA ASP A 73 20.78 -7.21 7.85
C ASP A 73 20.99 -6.47 9.19
N GLU A 74 20.07 -6.64 10.14
CA GLU A 74 20.03 -5.93 11.43
C GLU A 74 20.05 -4.39 11.31
N THR A 75 19.54 -3.87 10.19
CA THR A 75 19.52 -2.44 9.88
C THR A 75 18.62 -1.67 10.85
N PRO A 76 19.15 -0.66 11.58
CA PRO A 76 18.35 0.19 12.45
C PRO A 76 17.14 0.78 11.72
N ILE A 77 15.97 0.78 12.36
CA ILE A 77 14.72 1.25 11.74
C ILE A 77 14.86 2.68 11.20
N ARG A 78 15.63 3.53 11.89
CA ARG A 78 15.90 4.91 11.48
C ARG A 78 16.73 5.03 10.21
N ASP A 79 17.56 4.03 9.90
CA ASP A 79 18.31 4.00 8.66
C ASP A 79 17.43 3.56 7.47
N ILE A 80 16.26 2.95 7.76
CA ILE A 80 15.26 2.56 6.76
C ILE A 80 14.30 3.72 6.47
N VAL A 81 13.68 4.27 7.51
CA VAL A 81 12.58 5.25 7.39
C VAL A 81 13.04 6.70 7.51
N GLY A 82 14.30 6.94 7.86
CA GLY A 82 14.86 8.27 8.08
C GLY A 82 14.38 8.94 9.37
N GLU A 83 14.71 10.23 9.47
CA GLU A 83 14.30 11.09 10.59
C GLU A 83 12.81 11.42 10.52
N ASP A 84 12.27 11.59 9.31
CA ASP A 84 10.84 11.80 9.04
C ASP A 84 10.21 10.53 8.40
N PRO A 85 9.53 9.68 9.19
CA PRO A 85 8.86 8.49 8.67
C PRO A 85 7.64 8.80 7.78
N ALA A 86 7.06 10.00 7.89
CA ALA A 86 5.94 10.40 7.04
C ALA A 86 6.43 10.71 5.64
N GLU A 87 7.56 11.43 5.51
CA GLU A 87 8.23 11.66 4.22
C GLU A 87 8.56 10.34 3.53
N PHE A 88 9.14 9.38 4.26
CA PHE A 88 9.38 8.04 3.73
C PHE A 88 8.10 7.36 3.25
N ALA A 89 7.04 7.39 4.06
CA ALA A 89 5.77 6.75 3.73
C ALA A 89 5.12 7.38 2.49
N GLU A 90 5.15 8.71 2.37
CA GLU A 90 4.64 9.43 1.21
C GLU A 90 5.45 9.11 -0.05
N ALA A 91 6.79 9.12 0.02
CA ALA A 91 7.66 8.75 -1.09
C ALA A 91 7.44 7.28 -1.51
N PHE A 92 7.29 6.37 -0.55
CA PHE A 92 6.97 4.97 -0.81
C PHE A 92 5.62 4.83 -1.51
N LEU A 93 4.59 5.54 -1.05
CA LEU A 93 3.25 5.52 -1.64
C LEU A 93 3.18 6.08 -3.06
N GLN A 94 4.08 7.00 -3.43
CA GLN A 94 4.14 7.51 -4.80
C GLN A 94 4.44 6.41 -5.83
N ASN A 95 5.16 5.34 -5.46
CA ASN A 95 5.40 4.19 -6.34
C ASN A 95 4.11 3.41 -6.68
N TYR A 96 3.04 3.64 -5.91
CA TYR A 96 1.74 3.00 -6.08
C TYR A 96 0.66 4.04 -6.45
N ALA A 97 1.06 5.20 -6.96
CA ALA A 97 0.16 6.29 -7.32
C ALA A 97 -0.94 5.85 -8.29
N ASP A 98 -0.68 4.88 -9.17
CA ASP A 98 -1.69 4.31 -10.06
C ASP A 98 -2.88 3.69 -9.30
N GLY A 99 -2.69 3.26 -8.05
CA GLY A 99 -3.75 2.75 -7.16
C GLY A 99 -4.43 3.81 -6.29
N GLN A 100 -3.93 5.05 -6.26
CA GLN A 100 -4.42 6.13 -5.40
C GLN A 100 -5.69 6.76 -5.99
N TRP A 101 -6.76 6.87 -5.18
CA TRP A 101 -8.01 7.52 -5.61
C TRP A 101 -7.82 8.97 -6.07
N ILE A 102 -6.84 9.67 -5.50
CA ILE A 102 -6.54 11.07 -5.83
C ILE A 102 -6.11 11.27 -7.28
N ASN A 103 -5.55 10.26 -7.95
CA ASN A 103 -5.17 10.39 -9.36
C ASN A 103 -6.40 10.42 -10.28
N LYS A 104 -7.47 9.69 -9.94
CA LYS A 104 -8.75 9.80 -10.64
C LYS A 104 -9.34 11.20 -10.46
N GLU A 105 -9.28 11.74 -9.25
CA GLU A 105 -9.77 13.09 -8.97
C GLU A 105 -8.92 14.17 -9.66
N ARG A 106 -7.59 14.02 -9.68
CA ARG A 106 -6.68 14.91 -10.43
C ARG A 106 -6.98 14.92 -11.93
N LEU A 107 -7.25 13.76 -12.52
CA LEU A 107 -7.67 13.67 -13.92
C LEU A 107 -9.04 14.35 -14.14
N CYS A 108 -10.00 14.12 -13.25
CA CYS A 108 -11.31 14.76 -13.29
C CYS A 108 -11.18 16.29 -13.24
N LEU A 109 -10.39 16.80 -12.29
CA LEU A 109 -10.11 18.23 -12.13
C LEU A 109 -9.41 18.80 -13.36
N ASN A 110 -8.36 18.15 -13.86
CA ASN A 110 -7.64 18.61 -15.05
C ASN A 110 -8.55 18.67 -16.28
N ASN A 111 -9.40 17.66 -16.50
CA ASN A 111 -10.36 17.66 -17.59
C ASN A 111 -11.40 18.78 -17.42
N THR A 112 -11.92 18.95 -16.20
CA THR A 112 -12.86 20.04 -15.88
C THR A 112 -12.25 21.41 -16.17
N ILE A 113 -10.98 21.63 -15.83
CA ILE A 113 -10.28 22.89 -16.12
C ILE A 113 -10.01 23.06 -17.61
N LYS A 114 -9.61 22.00 -18.34
CA LYS A 114 -9.43 22.04 -19.80
C LYS A 114 -10.73 22.40 -20.53
N GLU A 115 -11.85 21.80 -20.12
CA GLU A 115 -13.17 22.11 -20.64
C GLU A 115 -13.55 23.57 -20.34
N ALA A 116 -13.32 24.03 -19.11
CA ALA A 116 -13.60 25.42 -18.72
C ALA A 116 -12.70 26.44 -19.44
N ALA A 117 -11.47 26.07 -19.78
CA ALA A 117 -10.51 26.89 -20.52
C ALA A 117 -10.72 26.86 -22.05
N GLY A 118 -11.58 25.96 -22.57
CA GLY A 118 -11.82 25.81 -24.01
C GLY A 118 -10.68 25.10 -24.76
N GLU A 119 -9.87 24.29 -24.07
CA GLU A 119 -8.71 23.58 -24.61
C GLU A 119 -9.04 22.19 -25.19
N THR A 120 -10.26 21.98 -25.69
CA THR A 120 -10.76 20.69 -26.22
C THR A 120 -10.08 20.26 -27.52
#